data_AF-A0A352Z0U0-F1
#
_entry.id   AF-A0A352Z0U0-F1
#
_cell.length_a   1.000
_cell.length_b   1.000
_cell.length_c   1.000
_cell.angle_alpha   90.00
_cell.angle_beta   90.00
_cell.angle_gamma   90.00
#
_symmetry.space_group_name_H-M   'P 1'
#
loop_
_entity.id
_entity.type
_entity.pdbx_description
1 polymer ?
#
loop_
_entity_poly.entity_id
_entity_poly.type
_entity_poly.pdbx_seq_one_letter_code
_entity_poly.pdbx_strand_id
1 'polypeptide(L)'
;MVKYLKAMNTQHIHLKVPLSVDQLIDIVRQLSPKEKQKLSNVLWEETREEEVLIPEDHKKIVKQRLKRMEESPETSLSWEDIERKVKL
;
A
#
# COMPACT_ATOMS: atom_id res chain seq x y z
N MET A 1 -28.23 -29.75 1.01
CA MET A 1 -26.75 -29.77 1.06
C MET A 1 -26.30 -28.40 1.56
N VAL A 2 -26.04 -28.27 2.86
CA VAL A 2 -25.76 -26.98 3.51
C VAL A 2 -24.27 -26.66 3.35
N LYS A 3 -23.95 -25.50 2.76
CA LYS A 3 -22.59 -25.00 2.60
C LYS A 3 -22.09 -24.48 3.96
N TYR A 4 -21.00 -25.05 4.48
CA TYR A 4 -20.34 -24.55 5.68
C TYR A 4 -19.52 -23.31 5.34
N LEU A 5 -19.97 -22.13 5.79
CA LEU A 5 -19.13 -20.94 5.90
C LEU A 5 -18.23 -21.10 7.13
N LYS A 6 -16.96 -21.45 6.91
CA LYS A 6 -15.95 -21.46 7.96
C LYS A 6 -15.62 -20.01 8.30
N ALA A 7 -16.28 -19.47 9.33
CA ALA A 7 -15.93 -18.18 9.90
C ALA A 7 -14.47 -18.25 10.40
N MET A 8 -13.57 -17.53 9.74
CA MET A 8 -12.21 -17.35 10.25
C MET A 8 -12.30 -16.39 11.44
N ASN A 9 -12.30 -16.95 12.64
CA ASN A 9 -12.21 -16.20 13.89
C ASN A 9 -10.81 -15.56 13.97
N THR A 10 -10.68 -14.33 13.49
CA THR A 10 -9.48 -13.50 13.72
C THR A 10 -9.54 -12.99 15.16
N GLN A 11 -9.01 -13.79 16.09
CA GLN A 11 -8.76 -13.33 17.44
C GLN A 11 -7.71 -12.21 17.39
N HIS A 12 -8.11 -10.99 17.76
CA HIS A 12 -7.18 -9.88 17.98
C HIS A 12 -6.40 -10.16 19.28
N ILE A 13 -5.23 -10.79 19.15
CA ILE A 13 -4.36 -11.07 20.29
C ILE A 13 -3.68 -9.75 20.68
N HIS A 14 -4.13 -9.11 21.75
CA HIS A 14 -3.41 -8.01 22.38
C HIS A 14 -2.18 -8.53 23.12
N LEU A 15 -1.09 -8.72 22.40
CA LEU A 15 0.21 -9.05 22.96
C LEU A 15 0.79 -7.80 23.66
N LYS A 16 0.69 -7.74 25.00
CA LYS A 16 1.48 -6.79 25.81
C LYS A 16 2.93 -7.29 25.91
N VAL A 17 3.64 -7.34 24.79
CA VAL A 17 5.09 -7.59 24.80
C VAL A 17 5.75 -6.22 24.93
N PRO A 18 6.51 -5.95 26.01
CA PRO A 18 7.28 -4.71 26.11
C PRO A 18 8.45 -4.80 25.13
N LEU A 19 8.20 -4.49 23.86
CA LEU A 19 9.23 -4.37 22.83
C LEU A 19 9.65 -2.92 22.72
N SER A 20 10.95 -2.67 22.81
CA SER A 20 11.53 -1.40 22.39
C SER A 20 11.46 -1.25 20.87
N VAL A 21 11.49 -0.02 20.37
CA VAL A 21 11.52 0.27 18.93
C VAL A 21 12.73 -0.40 18.26
N ASP A 22 13.88 -0.43 18.93
CA ASP A 22 15.09 -1.08 18.42
C ASP A 22 14.90 -2.58 18.21
N GLN A 23 14.24 -3.26 19.16
CA GLN A 23 13.92 -4.69 19.02
C GLN A 23 12.94 -4.95 17.87
N LEU A 24 11.96 -4.07 17.64
CA LEU A 24 11.06 -4.16 16.50
C LEU A 24 11.82 -4.03 15.18
N ILE A 25 12.77 -3.08 15.09
CA ILE A 25 13.61 -2.89 13.91
C ILE A 25 14.43 -4.15 13.63
N ASP A 26 15.02 -4.76 14.66
CA ASP A 26 15.82 -5.96 14.50
C ASP A 26 14.98 -7.18 14.07
N ILE A 27 13.75 -7.31 14.56
CA ILE A 27 12.79 -8.33 14.10
C ILE A 27 12.45 -8.10 12.63
N VAL A 28 12.10 -6.86 12.25
CA VAL A 28 11.74 -6.51 10.86
C VAL A 28 12.92 -6.77 9.91
N ARG A 29 14.17 -6.52 10.34
CA ARG A 29 15.37 -6.81 9.55
C ARG A 29 15.51 -8.29 9.21
N GLN A 30 15.21 -9.17 10.17
CA GLN A 30 15.33 -10.63 10.06
C GLN A 30 14.23 -11.28 9.21
N LEU A 31 13.14 -10.57 8.92
CA LEU A 31 12.07 -11.08 8.05
C LEU A 31 12.57 -11.36 6.63
N SER A 32 12.08 -12.45 6.03
CA SER A 32 12.26 -12.73 4.61
C SER A 32 11.55 -11.68 3.75
N PRO A 33 11.91 -11.54 2.46
CA PRO A 33 11.24 -10.59 1.56
C PRO A 33 9.72 -10.76 1.50
N LYS A 34 9.24 -12.01 1.52
CA LYS A 34 7.81 -12.34 1.50
C LYS A 34 7.09 -11.91 2.79
N GLU A 35 7.74 -12.08 3.93
CA GLU A 35 7.18 -11.66 5.22
C GLU A 35 7.19 -10.14 5.37
N LYS A 36 8.22 -9.45 4.87
CA LYS A 36 8.25 -7.98 4.80
C LYS A 36 7.11 -7.44 3.97
N GLN A 37 6.83 -8.06 2.82
CA GLN A 37 5.70 -7.67 1.98
C GLN A 37 4.36 -7.86 2.71
N LYS A 38 4.17 -9.00 3.38
CA LYS A 38 2.96 -9.26 4.17
C LYS A 38 2.78 -8.25 5.30
N LEU A 39 3.86 -7.94 6.04
CA LEU A 39 3.84 -6.93 7.10
C LEU A 39 3.50 -5.55 6.54
N SER A 40 4.11 -5.16 5.42
CA SER A 40 3.81 -3.88 4.78
C SER A 40 2.33 -3.77 4.42
N ASN A 41 1.73 -4.81 3.85
CA ASN A 41 0.31 -4.79 3.48
C ASN A 41 -0.58 -4.58 4.70
N VAL A 42 -0.34 -5.30 5.79
CA VAL A 42 -1.09 -5.14 7.04
C VAL A 42 -0.95 -3.72 7.59
N LEU A 43 0.27 -3.17 7.60
CA LEU A 43 0.51 -1.79 8.06
C LEU A 43 -0.23 -0.76 7.20
N TRP A 44 -0.27 -0.96 5.87
CA TRP A 44 -1.02 -0.10 4.96
C TRP A 44 -2.54 -0.22 5.14
N GLU A 45 -3.05 -1.42 5.44
CA GLU A 45 -4.49 -1.66 5.70
C GLU A 45 -4.95 -1.07 7.05
N GLU A 46 -4.08 -1.10 8.07
CA GLU A 46 -4.37 -0.53 9.40
C GLU A 46 -4.23 1.00 9.43
N THR A 47 -3.37 1.56 8.58
CA THR A 47 -3.24 3.01 8.43
C THR A 47 -4.47 3.53 7.69
N ARG A 48 -5.38 4.21 8.40
CA ARG A 48 -6.58 4.80 7.79
C ARG A 48 -6.18 5.80 6.70
N GLU A 49 -6.86 5.76 5.55
CA GLU A 49 -6.59 6.63 4.38
C GLU A 49 -6.55 8.13 4.74
N GLU A 50 -7.23 8.52 5.82
CA GLU A 50 -7.32 9.90 6.33
C GLU A 50 -6.06 10.38 7.06
N GLU A 51 -5.17 9.49 7.51
CA GLU A 51 -3.96 9.83 8.29
C GLU A 51 -2.69 9.91 7.44
N VAL A 52 -2.73 9.47 6.18
CA VAL A 52 -1.57 9.53 5.28
C VAL A 52 -1.38 10.97 4.77
N LEU A 53 -0.65 11.77 5.55
CA LEU A 53 -0.27 13.12 5.17
C LEU A 53 0.66 13.07 3.95
N ILE A 54 0.11 13.33 2.76
CA ILE A 54 0.92 13.52 1.55
C ILE A 54 1.66 14.86 1.68
N PRO A 55 3.01 14.88 1.61
CA PRO A 55 3.78 16.12 1.66
C PRO A 55 3.35 17.11 0.57
N GLU A 56 3.30 18.41 0.89
CA GLU A 56 2.87 19.44 -0.06
C GLU A 56 3.72 19.47 -1.34
N ASP A 57 5.02 19.17 -1.24
CA ASP A 57 5.89 19.12 -2.41
C ASP A 57 5.53 17.97 -3.35
N HIS A 58 5.12 16.82 -2.82
CA HIS A 58 4.62 15.72 -3.64
C HIS A 58 3.30 16.11 -4.32
N LYS A 59 2.40 16.82 -3.62
CA LYS A 59 1.16 17.34 -4.21
C LYS A 59 1.46 18.32 -5.35
N LYS A 60 2.47 19.19 -5.21
CA LYS A 60 2.87 20.13 -6.28
C LYS A 60 3.30 19.40 -7.53
N ILE A 61 4.10 18.34 -7.41
CA ILE A 61 4.55 17.52 -8.54
C ILE A 61 3.35 16.92 -9.27
N VAL A 62 2.39 16.35 -8.53
CA VAL A 62 1.17 15.78 -9.12
C VAL A 62 0.36 16.85 -9.86
N LYS A 63 0.14 18.02 -9.24
CA LYS A 63 -0.57 19.15 -9.87
C LYS A 63 0.12 19.63 -11.15
N GLN A 64 1.46 19.71 -11.16
CA GLN A 64 2.22 20.10 -12.35
C GLN A 64 2.06 19.09 -13.49
N ARG A 65 2.04 17.79 -13.17
CA ARG A 65 1.84 16.73 -14.17
C ARG A 65 0.42 16.75 -14.73
N LEU A 66 -0.58 16.95 -13.88
CA LEU A 66 -1.97 17.10 -14.31
C LEU A 66 -2.12 18.30 -15.25
N LYS A 67 -1.56 19.46 -14.88
CA LYS A 67 -1.58 20.65 -15.72
C LYS A 67 -0.90 20.41 -17.07
N ARG A 68 0.25 19.74 -17.09
CA ARG A 68 0.95 19.40 -18.35
C ARG A 68 0.11 18.47 -19.24
N MET A 69 -0.59 17.50 -18.64
CA MET A 69 -1.49 16.62 -19.37
C MET A 69 -2.69 17.37 -19.95
N GLU A 70 -3.24 18.35 -19.23
CA GLU A 70 -4.32 19.22 -19.72
C GLU A 70 -3.87 20.13 -20.87
N GLU A 71 -2.67 20.72 -20.76
CA GLU A 71 -2.10 21.63 -21.76
C GLU A 71 -1.57 20.89 -23.01
N SER A 72 -1.13 19.64 -22.86
CA SER A 72 -0.46 18.87 -23.92
C SER A 72 -0.78 17.37 -23.78
N PRO A 73 -2.04 16.95 -24.01
CA PRO A 73 -2.49 15.58 -23.80
C PRO A 73 -1.73 14.55 -24.65
N GLU A 74 -1.23 14.95 -25.82
CA GLU A 74 -0.40 14.12 -26.70
C GLU A 74 0.95 13.70 -26.09
N THR A 75 1.41 14.42 -25.06
CA THR A 75 2.65 14.08 -24.34
C THR A 75 2.44 13.03 -23.25
N SER A 76 1.19 12.65 -23.01
CA SER A 76 0.80 11.66 -21.99
C SER A 76 0.39 10.35 -22.65
N LEU A 77 0.62 9.24 -21.95
CA LEU A 77 0.21 7.91 -22.39
C LEU A 77 -1.02 7.47 -21.60
N SER A 78 -2.05 6.99 -22.31
CA SER A 78 -3.19 6.34 -21.68
C SER A 78 -2.79 4.95 -21.19
N TRP A 79 -3.25 4.58 -20.00
CA TRP A 79 -3.04 3.24 -19.48
C TRP A 79 -3.77 2.19 -20.32
N GLU A 80 -4.95 2.52 -20.83
CA GLU A 80 -5.73 1.68 -21.74
C GLU A 80 -4.98 1.43 -23.07
N ASP A 81 -4.24 2.42 -23.57
CA ASP A 81 -3.38 2.26 -24.76
C ASP A 81 -2.19 1.34 -24.49
N ILE A 82 -1.59 1.44 -23.31
CA ILE A 82 -0.45 0.61 -22.91
C ILE A 82 -0.91 -0.83 -22.64
N GLU A 83 -2.01 -1.03 -21.94
CA GLU A 83 -2.60 -2.34 -21.66
C GLU A 83 -2.86 -3.11 -22.97
N ARG A 84 -3.49 -2.46 -23.96
CA ARG A 84 -3.71 -3.03 -25.29
C ARG A 84 -2.42 -3.40 -26.02
N LYS A 85 -1.33 -2.65 -25.82
CA LYS A 85 -0.01 -2.92 -26.44
C LYS A 85 0.75 -4.04 -25.75
N VAL A 86 0.65 -4.14 -24.44
CA VAL A 86 1.46 -5.08 -23.64
C VAL A 86 0.83 -6.48 -23.57
N LYS A 87 -0.45 -6.65 -24.00
CA LYS A 87 -1.19 -7.93 -23.89
C LYS A 87 -1.11 -8.49 -22.46
N LEU A 88 -1.39 -7.64 -21.47
CA LEU A 88 -1.67 -8.10 -20.11
C LEU A 88 -3.01 -8.84 -20.07
#